data_AF-A0A1M5MSH8-F1
#
_entry.id   AF-A0A1M5MSH8-F1
#
_cell.length_a   1.000
_cell.length_b   1.000
_cell.length_c   1.000
_cell.angle_alpha   90.00
_cell.angle_beta   90.00
_cell.angle_gamma   90.00
#
_symmetry.space_group_name_H-M   'P 1'
#
loop_
_entity.id
_entity.type
_entity.pdbx_description
1 polymer ?
#
loop_
_entity_poly.entity_id
_entity_poly.type
_entity_poly.pdbx_seq_one_letter_code
_entity_poly.pdbx_strand_id
1 'polypeptide(L)'
;MHEFGMRPDGFKAIRKQGIIRTGSLFLVIIAIVAILPAVMSDAPNRFDTLPILIPLLLGVMVFSISLSMKRLKPVIESFRLKIDHEKIVRERLHTPDLIIPFTDITRITKNYNGSFTIQGQSKLNPIAVPAQIEHPDQLEKILNEIQRVEVKTSKTTLQLLAIPISLSGVFLYSVHYVTTNETALLTSDVLLFLILAVSLVFMQLNKNIDIRTKRLGWFVLLPLIQVGLSVAQRLFS
;
A
#
# COMPACT_ATOMS: atom_id res chain seq x y z
N MET A 1 1.01 32.09 -10.20
CA MET A 1 1.45 30.90 -9.45
C MET A 1 0.45 30.63 -8.34
N HIS A 2 -0.15 29.43 -8.34
CA HIS A 2 -1.09 29.00 -7.31
C HIS A 2 -0.44 27.90 -6.46
N GLU A 3 -0.66 27.94 -5.15
CA GLU A 3 -0.18 26.93 -4.21
C GLU A 3 -1.35 26.37 -3.41
N PHE A 4 -1.42 25.04 -3.32
CA PHE A 4 -2.44 24.32 -2.58
C PHE A 4 -1.81 23.46 -1.49
N GLY A 5 -2.25 23.66 -0.26
CA GLY A 5 -1.85 22.91 0.91
C GLY A 5 -2.88 21.86 1.32
N MET A 6 -2.53 21.10 2.36
CA MET A 6 -3.46 20.23 3.07
C MET A 6 -4.32 21.05 4.03
N ARG A 7 -5.62 20.76 4.09
CA ARG A 7 -6.51 21.36 5.10
C ARG A 7 -6.00 21.04 6.51
N PRO A 8 -6.19 21.95 7.49
CA PRO A 8 -5.77 21.73 8.87
C PRO A 8 -6.29 20.43 9.50
N ASP A 9 -7.52 20.03 9.19
CA ASP A 9 -8.14 18.78 9.68
C ASP A 9 -7.97 17.58 8.75
N GLY A 10 -7.28 17.76 7.62
CA GLY A 10 -7.13 16.72 6.59
C GLY A 10 -6.47 15.45 7.10
N PHE A 11 -5.48 15.59 8.00
CA PHE A 11 -4.80 14.45 8.60
C PHE A 11 -5.73 13.57 9.45
N LYS A 12 -6.68 14.16 10.19
CA LYS A 12 -7.62 13.40 11.04
C LYS A 12 -8.50 12.47 10.18
N ALA A 13 -8.98 12.98 9.05
CA ALA A 13 -9.79 12.20 8.11
C ALA A 13 -8.99 11.05 7.49
N ILE A 14 -7.77 11.32 7.02
CA ILE A 14 -6.87 10.30 6.47
C ILE A 14 -6.54 9.23 7.52
N ARG A 15 -6.22 9.65 8.75
CA ARG A 15 -5.93 8.76 9.87
C ARG A 15 -7.11 7.83 10.16
N LYS A 16 -8.33 8.36 10.29
CA LYS A 16 -9.54 7.55 10.56
C LYS A 16 -9.73 6.49 9.48
N GLN A 17 -9.62 6.88 8.20
CA GLN A 17 -9.76 5.95 7.09
C GLN A 17 -8.65 4.90 7.04
N GLY A 18 -7.40 5.30 7.33
CA GLY A 18 -6.25 4.40 7.41
C GLY A 18 -6.39 3.36 8.52
N ILE A 19 -6.84 3.78 9.70
CA ILE A 19 -7.09 2.88 10.84
C ILE A 19 -8.18 1.86 10.51
N ILE A 20 -9.30 2.29 9.92
CA ILE A 20 -10.40 1.37 9.58
C ILE A 20 -9.92 0.32 8.57
N ARG A 21 -9.28 0.74 7.47
CA ARG A 21 -8.84 -0.18 6.40
C ARG A 21 -7.75 -1.15 6.86
N THR A 22 -6.72 -0.61 7.52
CA THR A 22 -5.61 -1.42 8.01
C THR A 22 -6.10 -2.33 9.14
N GLY A 23 -6.95 -1.80 10.01
CA GLY A 23 -7.56 -2.52 11.11
C GLY A 23 -8.40 -3.71 10.65
N SER A 24 -9.27 -3.50 9.68
CA SER A 24 -10.08 -4.59 9.11
C SER A 24 -9.20 -5.67 8.47
N LEU A 25 -8.10 -5.30 7.79
CA LEU A 25 -7.19 -6.27 7.19
C LEU A 25 -6.49 -7.12 8.26
N PHE A 26 -5.97 -6.50 9.32
CA PHE A 26 -5.35 -7.24 10.42
C PHE A 26 -6.32 -8.18 11.12
N LEU A 27 -7.57 -7.78 11.32
CA LEU A 27 -8.59 -8.64 11.92
C LEU A 27 -8.84 -9.89 11.06
N VAL A 28 -8.87 -9.74 9.73
CA VAL A 28 -8.98 -10.89 8.81
C VAL A 28 -7.76 -11.81 8.95
N ILE A 29 -6.55 -11.25 9.03
CA ILE A 29 -5.32 -12.04 9.20
C ILE A 29 -5.34 -12.81 10.53
N ILE A 30 -5.73 -12.16 11.63
CA ILE A 30 -5.86 -12.80 12.94
C ILE A 30 -6.90 -13.93 12.90
N ALA A 31 -8.04 -13.72 12.22
CA ALA A 31 -9.05 -14.75 12.05
C ALA A 31 -8.51 -15.95 11.26
N ILE A 32 -7.76 -15.72 10.17
CA ILE A 32 -7.11 -16.79 9.41
C ILE A 32 -6.15 -17.56 10.31
N VAL A 33 -5.27 -16.87 11.05
CA VAL A 33 -4.30 -17.50 11.96
C VAL A 33 -4.98 -18.31 13.07
N ALA A 34 -6.14 -17.87 13.56
CA ALA A 34 -6.89 -18.59 14.59
C ALA A 34 -7.63 -19.83 14.05
N ILE A 35 -8.17 -19.76 12.82
CA ILE A 35 -9.00 -20.82 12.22
C ILE A 35 -8.15 -21.89 11.54
N LEU A 36 -7.06 -21.50 10.88
CA LEU A 36 -6.25 -22.40 10.04
C LEU A 36 -5.77 -23.65 10.80
N PRO A 37 -5.28 -23.58 12.05
CA PRO A 37 -4.90 -24.77 12.81
C PRO A 37 -6.09 -25.71 13.10
N ALA A 38 -7.28 -25.15 13.37
CA ALA A 38 -8.47 -25.93 13.67
C ALA A 38 -8.96 -26.76 12.47
N VAL A 39 -8.78 -26.24 11.26
CA VAL A 39 -9.23 -26.90 10.02
C VAL A 39 -8.22 -27.91 9.50
N MET A 40 -6.93 -27.69 9.75
CA MET A 40 -5.86 -28.42 9.08
C MET A 40 -5.02 -29.33 9.99
N SER A 41 -5.34 -29.45 11.28
CA SER A 41 -4.56 -30.33 12.17
C SER A 41 -5.42 -31.32 12.95
N ASP A 42 -4.99 -32.58 12.90
CA ASP A 42 -5.43 -33.67 13.79
C ASP A 42 -4.73 -33.61 15.17
N ALA A 43 -4.01 -32.53 15.47
CA ALA A 43 -3.15 -32.44 16.64
C ALA A 43 -3.87 -31.80 17.85
N PRO A 44 -4.02 -32.51 18.99
CA PRO A 44 -4.91 -32.10 20.07
C PRO A 44 -4.49 -30.87 20.90
N ASN A 45 -3.24 -30.37 20.80
CA ASN A 45 -2.70 -29.35 21.73
C ASN A 45 -2.33 -27.98 21.12
N ARG A 46 -2.81 -27.62 19.92
CA ARG A 46 -2.42 -26.32 19.31
C ARG A 46 -3.19 -25.10 19.85
N PHE A 47 -4.34 -25.32 20.49
CA PHE A 47 -5.19 -24.22 20.98
C PHE A 47 -4.64 -23.52 22.22
N ASP A 48 -3.74 -24.15 22.98
CA ASP A 48 -3.18 -23.60 24.22
C ASP A 48 -2.37 -22.31 23.99
N THR A 49 -1.87 -22.11 22.76
CA THR A 49 -1.06 -20.94 22.41
C THR A 49 -1.88 -19.73 21.94
N LEU A 50 -3.13 -19.93 21.49
CA LEU A 50 -3.96 -18.86 20.92
C LEU A 50 -4.31 -17.75 21.94
N PRO A 51 -4.65 -18.05 23.21
CA PRO A 51 -4.95 -17.02 24.21
C PRO A 51 -3.78 -16.07 24.48
N ILE A 52 -2.54 -16.50 24.24
CA ILE A 52 -1.34 -15.67 24.38
C ILE A 52 -1.01 -14.96 23.07
N LEU A 53 -1.10 -15.67 21.93
CA LEU A 53 -0.73 -15.15 20.62
C LEU A 53 -1.67 -14.04 20.13
N ILE A 54 -2.98 -14.18 20.32
CA ILE A 54 -3.96 -13.19 19.80
C ILE A 54 -3.77 -11.81 20.47
N PRO A 55 -3.72 -11.68 21.81
CA PRO A 55 -3.44 -10.39 22.46
C PRO A 55 -2.09 -9.80 22.05
N LEU A 56 -1.06 -10.64 21.86
CA LEU A 56 0.25 -10.19 21.39
C LEU A 56 0.15 -9.58 19.99
N LEU A 57 -0.51 -10.26 19.05
CA LEU A 57 -0.72 -9.75 17.69
C LEU A 57 -1.54 -8.45 17.67
N LEU A 58 -2.58 -8.35 18.50
CA LEU A 58 -3.36 -7.11 18.66
C LEU A 58 -2.51 -5.97 19.22
N GLY A 59 -1.66 -6.25 20.22
CA GLY A 59 -0.73 -5.28 20.78
C GLY A 59 0.26 -4.76 19.73
N VAL A 60 0.89 -5.68 18.99
CA VAL A 60 1.80 -5.35 17.88
C VAL A 60 1.08 -4.53 16.81
N MET A 61 -0.15 -4.88 16.46
CA MET A 61 -0.98 -4.17 15.50
C MET A 61 -1.26 -2.72 15.95
N VAL A 62 -1.78 -2.52 17.16
CA VAL A 62 -2.08 -1.19 17.70
C VAL A 62 -0.82 -0.33 17.77
N PHE A 63 0.27 -0.91 18.28
CA PHE A 63 1.56 -0.24 18.35
C PHE A 63 2.06 0.18 16.95
N SER A 64 2.06 -0.74 15.98
CA SER A 64 2.54 -0.50 14.62
C SER A 64 1.72 0.56 13.89
N ILE A 65 0.39 0.53 14.03
CA ILE A 65 -0.50 1.56 13.46
C ILE A 65 -0.20 2.92 14.09
N SER A 66 -0.08 2.98 15.42
CA SER A 66 0.18 4.24 16.13
C SER A 66 1.51 4.88 15.71
N LEU A 67 2.56 4.05 15.60
CA LEU A 67 3.89 4.48 15.18
C LEU A 67 3.90 4.94 13.72
N SER A 68 3.20 4.21 12.85
CA SER A 68 3.08 4.56 11.44
C SER A 68 2.33 5.88 11.26
N MET A 69 1.25 6.12 12.01
CA MET A 69 0.50 7.37 11.95
C MET A 69 1.33 8.57 12.43
N LYS A 70 2.13 8.40 13.50
CA LYS A 70 3.05 9.45 13.97
C LYS A 70 4.06 9.84 12.89
N ARG A 71 4.56 8.86 12.13
CA ARG A 71 5.52 9.09 11.02
C ARG A 71 4.85 9.69 9.78
N LEU A 72 3.63 9.30 9.46
CA LEU A 72 2.89 9.79 8.29
C LEU A 72 2.39 11.23 8.44
N LYS A 73 2.10 11.66 9.67
CA LYS A 73 1.60 13.01 9.96
C LYS A 73 2.43 14.12 9.28
N PRO A 74 3.75 14.27 9.54
CA PRO A 74 4.54 15.33 8.92
C PRO A 74 4.66 15.20 7.40
N VAL A 75 4.64 13.98 6.85
CA VAL A 75 4.69 13.75 5.40
C VAL A 75 3.41 14.23 4.72
N ILE A 76 2.26 14.05 5.37
CA ILE A 76 0.97 14.51 4.86
C ILE A 76 0.87 16.03 5.03
N GLU A 77 1.17 16.58 6.20
CA GLU A 77 1.04 18.02 6.49
C GLU A 77 1.98 18.90 5.66
N SER A 78 3.14 18.35 5.26
CA SER A 78 4.10 19.01 4.37
C SER A 78 3.73 18.94 2.88
N PHE A 79 2.61 18.32 2.52
CA PHE A 79 2.18 18.27 1.13
C PHE A 79 1.91 19.69 0.60
N ARG A 80 2.56 20.02 -0.52
CA ARG A 80 2.30 21.24 -1.30
C ARG A 80 2.18 20.88 -2.77
N LEU A 81 1.18 21.45 -3.41
CA LEU A 81 0.98 21.38 -4.85
C LEU A 81 1.10 22.78 -5.42
N LYS A 82 2.16 23.02 -6.19
CA LYS A 82 2.43 24.29 -6.85
C LYS A 82 2.08 24.16 -8.32
N ILE A 83 1.23 25.06 -8.80
CA ILE A 83 0.83 25.16 -10.21
C ILE A 83 1.36 26.49 -10.73
N ASP A 84 2.31 26.38 -11.65
CA ASP A 84 2.88 27.52 -12.36
C ASP A 84 2.29 27.59 -13.79
N HIS A 85 2.87 28.40 -14.67
CA HIS A 85 2.38 28.59 -16.04
C HIS A 85 2.67 27.40 -16.97
N GLU A 86 3.67 26.58 -16.65
CA GLU A 86 4.15 25.51 -17.54
C GLU A 86 4.20 24.13 -16.89
N LYS A 87 4.06 24.04 -15.57
CA LYS A 87 4.30 22.80 -14.82
C LYS A 87 3.50 22.71 -13.53
N ILE A 88 3.25 21.47 -13.13
CA ILE A 88 2.73 21.11 -11.81
C ILE A 88 3.86 20.49 -11.00
N VAL A 89 4.09 21.02 -9.80
CA VAL A 89 5.10 20.53 -8.86
C VAL A 89 4.44 20.03 -7.59
N ARG A 90 4.77 18.81 -7.18
CA ARG A 90 4.39 18.22 -5.90
C ARG A 90 5.60 18.13 -4.99
N GLU A 91 5.49 18.75 -3.83
CA GLU A 91 6.48 18.70 -2.76
C GLU A 91 5.89 17.95 -1.56
N ARG A 92 6.71 17.11 -0.90
CA ARG A 92 6.38 16.40 0.35
C ARG A 92 7.67 16.07 1.09
N LEU A 93 7.63 16.09 2.43
CA LEU A 93 8.77 15.73 3.26
C LEU A 93 9.26 14.28 2.95
N HIS A 94 10.58 14.12 2.81
CA HIS A 94 11.27 12.84 2.58
C HIS A 94 10.87 12.07 1.30
N THR A 95 10.22 12.74 0.36
CA THR A 95 10.03 12.22 -1.01
C THR A 95 10.66 13.17 -2.01
N PRO A 96 11.22 12.68 -3.13
CA PRO A 96 11.66 13.56 -4.19
C PRO A 96 10.47 14.34 -4.74
N ASP A 97 10.73 15.58 -5.14
CA ASP A 97 9.74 16.41 -5.81
C ASP A 97 9.34 15.75 -7.14
N LEU A 98 8.05 15.82 -7.44
CA LEU A 98 7.53 15.37 -8.73
C LEU A 98 7.11 16.60 -9.52
N ILE A 99 7.73 16.77 -10.68
CA ILE A 99 7.48 17.85 -11.61
C ILE A 99 6.90 17.21 -12.87
N ILE A 100 5.73 17.69 -13.31
CA ILE A 100 5.11 17.28 -14.57
C ILE A 100 4.86 18.55 -15.38
N PRO A 101 5.60 18.77 -16.49
CA PRO A 101 5.30 19.82 -17.46
C PRO A 101 3.88 19.64 -18.03
N PHE A 102 3.19 20.72 -18.35
CA PHE A 102 1.83 20.65 -18.92
C PHE A 102 1.79 19.86 -20.23
N THR A 103 2.84 19.99 -21.06
CA THR A 103 3.02 19.22 -22.28
C THR A 103 3.09 17.71 -22.06
N ASP A 104 3.47 17.28 -20.86
CA ASP A 104 3.61 15.87 -20.50
C ASP A 104 2.38 15.32 -19.81
N ILE A 105 1.40 16.17 -19.44
CA ILE A 105 0.17 15.71 -18.80
C ILE A 105 -0.66 14.96 -19.84
N THR A 106 -0.87 13.68 -19.58
CA THR A 106 -1.67 12.81 -20.46
C THR A 106 -3.10 12.70 -19.99
N ARG A 107 -3.32 12.77 -18.67
CA ARG A 107 -4.66 12.65 -18.08
C ARG A 107 -4.73 13.30 -16.69
N ILE A 108 -5.84 13.97 -16.43
CA ILE A 108 -6.23 14.41 -15.08
C ILE A 108 -7.54 13.73 -14.71
N THR A 109 -7.56 13.06 -13.57
CA THR A 109 -8.73 12.32 -13.09
C THR A 109 -9.14 12.75 -11.70
N LYS A 110 -10.42 13.03 -11.49
CA LYS A 110 -11.06 13.14 -10.18
C LYS A 110 -11.63 11.78 -9.78
N ASN A 111 -11.11 11.21 -8.70
CA ASN A 111 -11.54 9.93 -8.17
C ASN A 111 -12.87 10.06 -7.41
N TYR A 112 -13.57 8.95 -7.23
CA TYR A 112 -14.84 8.86 -6.51
C TYR A 112 -14.78 9.38 -5.05
N ASN A 113 -13.59 9.41 -4.44
CA ASN A 113 -13.36 9.93 -3.09
C ASN A 113 -13.03 11.44 -3.07
N GLY A 114 -13.09 12.12 -4.21
CA GLY A 114 -12.77 13.53 -4.37
C GLY A 114 -11.27 13.84 -4.52
N SER A 115 -10.39 12.84 -4.55
CA SER A 115 -8.96 13.03 -4.75
C SER A 115 -8.64 13.19 -6.25
N PHE A 116 -7.59 13.95 -6.59
CA PHE A 116 -7.16 14.08 -7.99
C PHE A 116 -5.95 13.18 -8.28
N THR A 117 -5.81 12.77 -9.53
CA THR A 117 -4.64 12.06 -10.03
C THR A 117 -4.22 12.69 -11.34
N ILE A 118 -3.04 13.27 -11.35
CA ILE A 118 -2.43 13.93 -12.49
C ILE A 118 -1.37 12.98 -13.03
N GLN A 119 -1.61 12.49 -14.24
CA GLN A 119 -0.79 11.49 -14.89
C GLN A 119 0.02 12.15 -16.01
N GLY A 120 1.35 12.12 -15.86
CA GLY A 120 2.27 12.49 -16.93
C GLY A 120 2.45 11.36 -17.95
N GLN A 121 3.42 11.48 -18.86
CA GLN A 121 3.82 10.41 -19.78
C GLN A 121 4.26 9.13 -19.05
N SER A 122 4.93 9.27 -17.90
CA SER A 122 5.33 8.13 -17.06
C SER A 122 4.16 7.61 -16.21
N LYS A 123 3.77 6.35 -16.43
CA LYS A 123 2.70 5.71 -15.64
C LYS A 123 3.07 5.44 -14.18
N LEU A 124 4.37 5.38 -13.86
CA LEU A 124 4.87 4.99 -12.53
C LEU A 124 4.80 6.11 -11.49
N ASN A 125 4.81 7.37 -11.93
CA ASN A 125 4.96 8.52 -11.04
C ASN A 125 3.83 9.55 -11.21
N PRO A 126 2.55 9.15 -11.09
CA PRO A 126 1.47 10.13 -11.08
C PRO A 126 1.57 11.02 -9.83
N ILE A 127 1.17 12.28 -9.95
CA ILE A 127 0.93 13.15 -8.81
C ILE A 127 -0.47 12.83 -8.28
N ALA A 128 -0.52 12.18 -7.12
CA ALA A 128 -1.77 11.96 -6.38
C ALA A 128 -2.02 13.15 -5.44
N VAL A 129 -3.14 13.86 -5.68
CA VAL A 129 -3.58 14.96 -4.83
C VAL A 129 -4.67 14.46 -3.90
N PRO A 130 -4.51 14.57 -2.57
CA PRO A 130 -5.49 14.08 -1.61
C PRO A 130 -6.80 14.87 -1.68
N ALA A 131 -7.92 14.23 -1.33
CA ALA A 131 -9.24 14.88 -1.29
C ALA A 131 -9.33 15.98 -0.21
N GLN A 132 -8.43 15.96 0.77
CA GLN A 132 -8.35 16.91 1.87
C GLN A 132 -7.49 18.14 1.55
N ILE A 133 -7.32 18.47 0.26
CA ILE A 133 -6.63 19.68 -0.20
C ILE A 133 -7.48 20.93 0.11
N GLU A 134 -6.80 22.05 0.36
CA GLU A 134 -7.43 23.36 0.49
C GLU A 134 -8.04 23.79 -0.85
N HIS A 135 -9.18 24.49 -0.80
CA HIS A 135 -9.88 25.04 -1.98
C HIS A 135 -10.01 24.05 -3.17
N PRO A 136 -10.59 22.85 -2.99
CA PRO A 136 -10.64 21.83 -4.04
C PRO A 136 -11.40 22.29 -5.28
N ASP A 137 -12.40 23.15 -5.13
CA ASP A 137 -13.20 23.68 -6.25
C ASP A 137 -12.37 24.64 -7.11
N GLN A 138 -11.48 25.43 -6.48
CA GLN A 138 -10.54 26.29 -7.20
C GLN A 138 -9.47 25.46 -7.90
N LEU A 139 -8.94 24.43 -7.22
CA LEU A 139 -8.00 23.49 -7.83
C LEU A 139 -8.61 22.83 -9.06
N GLU A 140 -9.85 22.35 -8.97
CA GLU A 140 -10.54 21.69 -10.09
C GLU A 140 -10.74 22.62 -11.28
N LYS A 141 -11.05 23.90 -11.05
CA LYS A 141 -11.15 24.90 -12.13
C LYS A 141 -9.81 25.07 -12.85
N ILE A 142 -8.73 25.30 -12.10
CA ILE A 142 -7.38 25.45 -12.66
C ILE A 142 -6.93 24.18 -13.40
N LEU A 143 -7.19 23.00 -12.83
CA LEU A 143 -6.85 21.75 -13.49
C LEU A 143 -7.65 21.56 -14.79
N ASN A 144 -8.93 21.94 -14.83
CA ASN A 144 -9.75 21.90 -16.05
C ASN A 144 -9.26 22.86 -17.14
N GLU A 145 -8.69 24.00 -16.76
CA GLU A 145 -8.06 24.94 -17.72
C GLU A 145 -6.81 24.33 -18.36
N ILE A 146 -6.04 23.53 -17.61
CA ILE A 146 -4.85 22.83 -18.12
C ILE A 146 -5.28 21.64 -19.01
N GLN A 147 -6.14 20.77 -18.48
CA GLN A 147 -6.69 19.63 -19.20
C GLN A 147 -8.02 19.21 -18.57
N ARG A 148 -9.02 18.89 -19.40
CA ARG A 148 -10.33 18.43 -18.93
C ARG A 148 -10.21 17.31 -17.90
N VAL A 149 -10.80 17.52 -16.72
CA VAL A 149 -10.78 16.57 -15.61
C VAL A 149 -11.80 15.46 -15.87
N GLU A 150 -11.33 14.22 -15.96
CA GLU A 150 -12.17 13.04 -16.05
C GLU A 150 -12.70 12.65 -14.67
N VAL A 151 -14.02 12.51 -14.53
CA VAL A 151 -14.63 12.07 -13.27
C VAL A 151 -14.80 10.55 -13.27
N LYS A 152 -14.10 9.86 -12.37
CA LYS A 152 -14.32 8.43 -12.14
C LYS A 152 -15.44 8.21 -11.15
N THR A 153 -16.50 7.56 -11.62
CA THR A 153 -17.69 7.21 -10.82
C THR A 153 -17.50 5.95 -9.98
N SER A 154 -16.53 5.10 -10.32
CA SER A 154 -16.31 3.81 -9.63
C SER A 154 -14.85 3.57 -9.27
N LYS A 155 -14.65 2.63 -8.34
CA LYS A 155 -13.32 2.10 -8.01
C LYS A 155 -12.75 1.38 -9.23
N THR A 156 -11.46 1.58 -9.48
CA THR A 156 -10.77 0.83 -10.53
C THR A 156 -10.70 -0.65 -10.15
N THR A 157 -10.82 -1.57 -11.10
CA THR A 157 -10.70 -3.03 -10.88
C THR A 157 -9.45 -3.39 -10.07
N LEU A 158 -8.32 -2.74 -10.36
CA LEU A 158 -7.07 -2.90 -9.61
C LEU A 158 -7.20 -2.50 -8.13
N GLN A 159 -7.98 -1.47 -7.81
CA GLN A 159 -8.23 -1.07 -6.41
C GLN A 159 -9.11 -2.09 -5.67
N LEU A 160 -10.03 -2.74 -6.38
CA LEU A 160 -10.84 -3.82 -5.82
C LEU A 160 -10.01 -5.09 -5.58
N LEU A 161 -9.06 -5.36 -6.48
CA LEU A 161 -8.15 -6.51 -6.38
C LEU A 161 -7.02 -6.33 -5.36
N ALA A 162 -6.74 -5.11 -4.90
CA ALA A 162 -5.65 -4.84 -3.96
C ALA A 162 -5.77 -5.64 -2.63
N ILE A 163 -6.99 -5.78 -2.10
CA ILE A 163 -7.24 -6.55 -0.87
C ILE A 163 -7.04 -8.06 -1.13
N PRO A 164 -7.69 -8.69 -2.13
CA PRO A 164 -7.42 -10.08 -2.49
C PRO A 164 -5.95 -10.38 -2.75
N ILE A 165 -5.21 -9.51 -3.44
CA ILE A 165 -3.78 -9.68 -3.71
C ILE A 165 -2.97 -9.62 -2.42
N SER A 166 -3.34 -8.74 -1.49
CA SER A 166 -2.67 -8.67 -0.19
C SER A 166 -2.96 -9.89 0.68
N LEU A 167 -4.19 -10.41 0.63
CA LEU A 167 -4.60 -11.61 1.34
C LEU A 167 -4.02 -12.89 0.71
N SER A 168 -3.80 -12.92 -0.61
CA SER A 168 -3.20 -14.08 -1.28
C SER A 168 -1.77 -14.32 -0.80
N GLY A 169 -0.99 -13.27 -0.52
CA GLY A 169 0.34 -13.42 0.08
C GLY A 169 0.30 -14.11 1.44
N VAL A 170 -0.63 -13.71 2.31
CA VAL A 170 -0.84 -14.35 3.62
C VAL A 170 -1.27 -15.81 3.45
N PHE A 171 -2.22 -16.06 2.55
CA PHE A 171 -2.70 -17.40 2.26
C PHE A 171 -1.58 -18.32 1.74
N LEU A 172 -0.80 -17.87 0.76
CA LEU A 172 0.33 -18.64 0.22
C LEU A 172 1.38 -18.92 1.30
N TYR A 173 1.67 -17.93 2.15
CA TYR A 173 2.56 -18.13 3.29
C TYR A 173 2.00 -19.13 4.30
N SER A 174 0.68 -19.14 4.53
CA SER A 174 0.04 -20.14 5.38
C SER A 174 0.14 -21.55 4.81
N VAL A 175 -0.04 -21.72 3.49
CA VAL A 175 0.11 -23.02 2.81
C VAL A 175 1.50 -23.59 3.04
N HIS A 176 2.55 -22.76 2.95
CA HIS A 176 3.95 -23.15 3.19
C HIS A 176 4.17 -23.87 4.54
N TYR A 177 3.47 -23.46 5.61
CA TYR A 177 3.66 -24.03 6.94
C TYR A 177 2.74 -25.20 7.28
N VAL A 178 1.64 -25.36 6.54
CA VAL A 178 0.57 -26.28 6.95
C VAL A 178 0.44 -27.49 6.05
N THR A 179 0.69 -27.35 4.75
CA THR A 179 0.54 -28.49 3.85
C THR A 179 1.79 -29.38 3.87
N THR A 180 1.59 -30.69 3.76
CA THR A 180 2.65 -31.68 3.58
C THR A 180 2.81 -32.10 2.11
N ASN A 181 1.87 -31.71 1.25
CA ASN A 181 1.90 -32.04 -0.18
C ASN A 181 3.02 -31.26 -0.89
N GLU A 182 4.01 -31.97 -1.43
CA GLU A 182 5.19 -31.39 -2.06
C GLU A 182 4.86 -30.49 -3.26
N THR A 183 3.91 -30.91 -4.11
CA THR A 183 3.46 -30.14 -5.27
C THR A 183 2.79 -28.83 -4.84
N ALA A 184 1.96 -28.87 -3.80
CA ALA A 184 1.31 -27.69 -3.27
C ALA A 184 2.32 -26.71 -2.66
N LEU A 185 3.31 -27.22 -1.91
CA LEU A 185 4.39 -26.41 -1.31
C LEU A 185 5.24 -25.74 -2.38
N LEU A 186 5.70 -26.50 -3.39
CA LEU A 186 6.52 -25.95 -4.46
C LEU A 186 5.76 -24.86 -5.23
N THR A 187 4.49 -25.11 -5.54
CA THR A 187 3.65 -24.14 -6.25
C THR A 187 3.42 -22.88 -5.42
N SER A 188 3.14 -23.01 -4.12
CA SER A 188 2.93 -21.85 -3.24
C SER A 188 4.20 -21.02 -3.08
N ASP A 189 5.35 -21.68 -2.92
CA ASP A 189 6.63 -21.02 -2.68
C ASP A 189 7.08 -20.24 -3.92
N VAL A 190 6.96 -20.83 -5.11
CA VAL A 190 7.27 -20.14 -6.37
C VAL A 190 6.37 -18.91 -6.57
N LEU A 191 5.06 -19.05 -6.34
CA LEU A 191 4.12 -17.93 -6.47
C LEU A 191 4.40 -16.83 -5.44
N LEU A 192 4.64 -17.20 -4.19
CA LEU A 192 4.97 -16.27 -3.11
C LEU A 192 6.27 -15.52 -3.41
N PHE A 193 7.31 -16.24 -3.85
CA PHE A 193 8.59 -15.64 -4.24
C PHE A 193 8.40 -14.58 -5.34
N LEU A 194 7.65 -14.92 -6.40
CA LEU A 194 7.35 -13.98 -7.49
C LEU A 194 6.60 -12.74 -6.99
N ILE A 195 5.58 -12.91 -6.15
CA ILE A 195 4.80 -11.80 -5.58
C ILE A 195 5.71 -10.87 -4.76
N LEU A 196 6.55 -11.43 -3.88
CA LEU A 196 7.46 -10.66 -3.04
C LEU A 196 8.53 -9.93 -3.88
N ALA A 197 9.13 -10.62 -4.86
CA ALA A 197 10.16 -10.05 -5.73
C ALA A 197 9.59 -8.88 -6.55
N VAL A 198 8.45 -9.08 -7.21
CA VAL A 198 7.77 -8.05 -7.99
C VAL A 198 7.39 -6.88 -7.10
N SER A 199 6.80 -7.14 -5.92
CA SER A 199 6.42 -6.09 -4.97
C SER A 199 7.62 -5.26 -4.51
N LEU A 200 8.76 -5.89 -4.26
CA LEU A 200 10.00 -5.21 -3.88
C LEU A 200 10.50 -4.32 -5.01
N VAL A 201 10.54 -4.81 -6.25
CA VAL A 201 10.96 -4.02 -7.42
C VAL A 201 10.05 -2.80 -7.61
N PHE A 202 8.73 -2.99 -7.59
CA PHE A 202 7.77 -1.89 -7.72
C PHE A 202 7.91 -0.87 -6.57
N MET A 203 8.17 -1.32 -5.34
CA MET A 203 8.42 -0.44 -4.20
C MET A 203 9.66 0.42 -4.39
N GLN A 204 10.76 -0.17 -4.88
CA GLN A 204 12.02 0.56 -5.09
C GLN A 204 11.92 1.57 -6.24
N LEU A 205 11.22 1.22 -7.33
CA LEU A 205 11.08 2.08 -8.51
C LEU A 205 10.12 3.27 -8.31
N ASN A 206 9.17 3.16 -7.37
CA ASN A 206 8.13 4.17 -7.21
C ASN A 206 8.62 5.43 -6.48
N LYS A 207 8.57 6.60 -7.13
CA LYS A 207 8.99 7.89 -6.51
C LYS A 207 7.99 8.45 -5.51
N ASN A 208 6.78 7.91 -5.46
CA ASN A 208 5.76 8.30 -4.48
C ASN A 208 5.97 7.67 -3.10
N ILE A 209 6.93 6.75 -2.96
CA ILE A 209 7.24 6.08 -1.70
C ILE A 209 8.41 6.80 -1.03
N ASP A 210 8.21 7.10 0.26
CA ASP A 210 9.21 7.69 1.14
C ASP A 210 10.49 6.83 1.22
N ILE A 211 11.64 7.50 1.30
CA ILE A 211 12.95 6.84 1.27
C ILE A 211 13.18 5.91 2.47
N ARG A 212 12.62 6.23 3.64
CA ARG A 212 12.72 5.35 4.83
C ARG A 212 11.90 4.09 4.62
N THR A 213 10.73 4.22 4.00
CA THR A 213 9.88 3.08 3.64
C THR A 213 10.57 2.18 2.63
N LYS A 214 11.23 2.74 1.61
CA LYS A 214 12.07 1.96 0.67
C LYS A 214 13.20 1.22 1.38
N ARG A 215 13.83 1.86 2.38
CA ARG A 215 14.87 1.22 3.19
C ARG A 215 14.33 0.06 4.02
N LEU A 216 13.16 0.23 4.63
CA LEU A 216 12.48 -0.86 5.35
C LEU A 216 12.04 -1.98 4.40
N GLY A 217 11.76 -1.66 3.13
CA GLY A 217 11.46 -2.64 2.09
C GLY A 217 12.56 -3.70 1.93
N TRP A 218 13.82 -3.41 2.27
CA TRP A 218 14.90 -4.40 2.23
C TRP A 218 14.72 -5.55 3.23
N PHE A 219 13.94 -5.37 4.30
CA PHE A 219 13.59 -6.49 5.19
C PHE A 219 12.74 -7.57 4.50
N VAL A 220 12.11 -7.26 3.35
CA VAL A 220 11.42 -8.25 2.50
C VAL A 220 12.41 -9.25 1.89
N LEU A 221 13.71 -8.94 1.84
CA LEU A 221 14.73 -9.91 1.41
C LEU A 221 14.80 -11.13 2.34
N LEU A 222 14.51 -10.98 3.64
CA LEU A 222 14.57 -12.11 4.58
C LEU A 222 13.56 -13.22 4.23
N PRO A 223 12.24 -12.96 4.13
CA PRO A 223 11.29 -13.97 3.70
C PRO A 223 11.54 -14.41 2.24
N LEU A 224 12.02 -13.51 1.37
CA LEU A 224 12.31 -13.87 -0.02
C LEU A 224 13.46 -14.88 -0.14
N ILE A 225 14.54 -14.71 0.65
CA ILE A 225 15.65 -15.67 0.74
C ILE A 225 15.15 -16.99 1.35
N GLN A 226 14.36 -16.93 2.43
CA GLN A 226 13.82 -18.13 3.08
C GLN A 226 12.97 -18.96 2.12
N VAL A 227 12.04 -18.34 1.40
CA VAL A 227 11.21 -19.02 0.38
C VAL A 227 12.08 -19.52 -0.77
N GLY A 228 13.05 -18.72 -1.23
CA GLY A 228 13.97 -19.13 -2.31
C GLY A 228 14.80 -20.36 -1.96
N LEU A 229 15.29 -20.45 -0.72
CA LEU A 229 16.02 -21.62 -0.22
C LEU A 229 15.10 -22.85 -0.14
N SER A 230 13.85 -22.70 0.30
CA SER A 230 12.86 -23.79 0.31
C SER A 230 12.63 -24.36 -1.10
N VAL A 231 12.46 -23.48 -2.10
CA VAL A 231 12.31 -23.89 -3.51
C VAL A 231 13.55 -24.64 -4.00
N ALA A 232 14.74 -24.09 -3.74
CA ALA A 232 15.99 -24.71 -4.19
C ALA A 232 16.18 -26.11 -3.58
N GLN A 233 15.97 -26.25 -2.27
CA GLN A 233 16.12 -27.54 -1.58
C GLN A 233 15.22 -28.62 -2.21
N ARG A 234 13.98 -28.28 -2.57
CA ARG A 234 13.02 -29.23 -3.15
C ARG A 234 13.30 -29.59 -4.61
N LEU A 235 13.93 -28.70 -5.37
CA LEU A 235 14.28 -28.97 -6.77
C LEU A 235 15.51 -29.86 -6.92
N PHE A 236 16.36 -29.93 -5.88
CA PHE A 236 17.63 -30.68 -5.89
C PHE A 236 17.63 -31.91 -4.96
N SER A 237 16.55 -32.17 -4.24
CA SER A 237 16.31 -33.39 -3.45
C SER A 237 15.64 -34.46 -4.30
#